data_AF-A0A645APM6-F1
#
_entry.id   AF-A0A645APM6-F1
#
_cell.length_a   1.000
_cell.length_b   1.000
_cell.length_c   1.000
_cell.angle_alpha   90.00
_cell.angle_beta   90.00
_cell.angle_gamma   90.00
#
_symmetry.space_group_name_H-M   'P 1'
#
loop_
_entity.id
_entity.type
_entity.pdbx_description
1 polymer ?
#
loop_
_entity_poly.entity_id
_entity_poly.type
_entity_poly.pdbx_seq_one_letter_code
_entity_poly.pdbx_strand_id
1 'polypeptide(L)' 'METLKIYTYTIIRSPAPAFQSCAPYICAVLERGDGSRFMCKIDGYKDGLSVTVGQPVKEQVTDGQTIYYV' A
#
# COMPACT_ATOMS: atom_id res chain seq x y z
N MET A 1 -12.44 13.86 4.23
CA MET A 1 -11.35 12.94 3.85
C MET A 1 -12.00 11.79 3.13
N GLU A 2 -11.65 11.56 1.88
CA GLU A 2 -12.14 10.37 1.16
C GLU A 2 -11.61 9.12 1.87
N THR A 3 -12.48 8.14 2.07
CA THR A 3 -12.12 6.85 2.65
C THR A 3 -11.35 6.05 1.62
N LEU A 4 -10.06 5.83 1.88
CA LEU A 4 -9.19 4.96 1.11
C LEU A 4 -8.98 3.65 1.88
N LYS A 5 -9.20 2.52 1.23
CA LYS A 5 -9.08 1.20 1.88
C LYS A 5 -8.41 0.17 0.97
N ILE A 6 -7.81 -0.84 1.58
CA ILE A 6 -7.25 -1.99 0.86
C ILE A 6 -8.40 -2.79 0.23
N TYR A 7 -8.44 -2.86 -1.10
CA TYR A 7 -9.36 -3.75 -1.82
C TYR A 7 -8.79 -5.17 -1.91
N THR A 8 -7.53 -5.29 -2.30
CA THR A 8 -6.76 -6.52 -2.25
C THR A 8 -5.27 -6.19 -2.15
N TYR A 9 -4.46 -7.12 -1.70
CA TYR A 9 -3.03 -6.90 -1.58
C TYR A 9 -2.23 -8.20 -1.72
N THR A 10 -0.94 -8.05 -1.96
CA THR A 10 0.04 -9.10 -1.83
C THR A 10 1.29 -8.55 -1.13
N ILE A 11 2.03 -9.43 -0.46
CA ILE A 11 3.32 -9.09 0.15
C ILE A 11 4.42 -9.61 -0.77
N ILE A 12 5.19 -8.69 -1.32
CA ILE A 12 6.33 -9.02 -2.16
C ILE A 12 7.53 -9.27 -1.26
N ARG A 13 7.98 -10.53 -1.24
CA ARG A 13 9.15 -10.99 -0.46
C ARG A 13 10.42 -11.11 -1.29
N SER A 14 10.27 -11.38 -2.59
CA SER A 14 11.38 -11.57 -3.53
C SER A 14 11.13 -10.73 -4.80
N PRO A 15 11.39 -9.42 -4.77
CA PRO A 15 11.20 -8.56 -5.92
C PRO A 15 12.37 -8.65 -6.92
N ALA A 16 12.28 -7.91 -8.02
CA ALA A 16 13.41 -7.69 -8.92
C ALA A 16 14.57 -6.94 -8.19
N PRO A 17 15.83 -7.09 -8.64
CA PRO A 17 17.00 -6.52 -7.94
C PRO A 17 16.91 -5.02 -7.64
N ALA A 18 16.30 -4.24 -8.53
CA ALA A 18 16.11 -2.80 -8.37
C ALA A 18 15.26 -2.41 -7.14
N PHE A 19 14.48 -3.35 -6.59
CA PHE A 19 13.57 -3.14 -5.46
C PHE A 19 13.93 -4.00 -4.25
N GLN A 20 15.09 -4.66 -4.26
CA GLN A 20 15.49 -5.59 -3.20
C GLN A 20 15.58 -4.90 -1.83
N SER A 21 16.03 -3.63 -1.80
CA SER A 21 16.11 -2.81 -0.58
C SER A 21 14.75 -2.44 0.02
N CYS A 22 13.66 -2.60 -0.74
CA CYS A 22 12.30 -2.37 -0.26
C CYS A 22 11.65 -3.63 0.30
N ALA A 23 12.24 -4.81 0.12
CA ALA A 23 11.63 -6.06 0.57
C ALA A 23 11.74 -6.24 2.10
N PRO A 24 10.71 -6.78 2.76
CA PRO A 24 9.36 -7.05 2.22
C PRO A 24 8.51 -5.77 2.11
N TYR A 25 7.66 -5.70 1.09
CA TYR A 25 6.69 -4.60 0.94
C TYR A 25 5.33 -5.09 0.47
N ILE A 26 4.31 -4.27 0.67
CA ILE A 26 2.96 -4.55 0.19
C ILE A 26 2.77 -3.89 -1.18
N CYS A 27 2.27 -4.67 -2.14
CA CYS A 27 1.64 -4.14 -3.34
C CYS A 27 0.13 -4.32 -3.20
N ALA A 28 -0.64 -3.23 -3.29
CA ALA A 28 -2.08 -3.24 -3.04
C ALA A 28 -2.85 -2.59 -4.19
N VAL A 29 -4.10 -3.03 -4.33
CA VAL A 29 -5.15 -2.26 -5.00
C VAL A 29 -5.91 -1.54 -3.91
N LEU A 30 -5.97 -0.22 -3.99
CA LEU A 30 -6.77 0.60 -3.09
C LEU A 30 -8.09 0.99 -3.76
N GLU A 31 -9.15 1.08 -2.96
CA GLU A 31 -10.47 1.55 -3.38
C GLU A 31 -10.78 2.87 -2.68
N ARG A 32 -11.18 3.88 -3.46
CA ARG A 32 -11.69 5.17 -2.95
C ARG A 32 -13.17 5.08 -2.61
N GLY A 33 -13.69 6.10 -1.93
CA GLY A 33 -15.12 6.18 -1.57
C GLY A 33 -16.09 6.18 -2.74
N ASP A 34 -15.64 6.60 -3.93
CA ASP A 34 -16.41 6.55 -5.19
C ASP A 34 -16.37 5.18 -5.89
N GLY A 35 -15.67 4.20 -5.32
CA GLY A 35 -15.49 2.87 -5.89
C GLY A 35 -14.38 2.76 -6.94
N SER A 36 -13.72 3.87 -7.31
CA SER A 36 -12.56 3.85 -8.19
C SER A 36 -11.38 3.12 -7.53
N ARG A 37 -10.56 2.46 -8.35
CA ARG A 37 -9.45 1.63 -7.88
C ARG A 37 -8.15 1.94 -8.59
N PHE A 38 -7.05 1.86 -7.86
CA PHE A 38 -5.71 2.02 -8.40
C PHE A 38 -4.71 1.16 -7.64
N MET A 39 -3.59 0.84 -8.30
CA MET A 39 -2.51 0.04 -7.72
C MET A 39 -1.45 0.96 -7.11
N CYS A 40 -0.93 0.59 -5.95
CA CYS A 40 0.19 1.30 -5.33
C CYS A 40 1.03 0.37 -4.44
N LYS A 41 2.23 0.84 -4.10
CA LYS A 41 3.01 0.30 -2.98
C LYS A 41 2.50 0.90 -1.68
N ILE A 42 2.42 0.11 -0.62
CA ILE A 42 2.19 0.60 0.74
C ILE A 42 3.51 0.48 1.51
N ASP A 43 3.90 1.59 2.14
CA ASP A 43 5.15 1.74 2.86
C ASP A 43 5.01 1.37 4.34
N GLY A 44 6.15 1.07 4.97
CA GLY A 44 6.21 0.78 6.40
C GLY A 44 5.83 -0.65 6.80
N TYR A 45 5.53 -1.54 5.85
CA TYR A 45 5.30 -2.95 6.16
C TYR A 45 6.53 -3.60 6.80
N LYS A 46 6.28 -4.42 7.83
CA LYS A 46 7.27 -5.29 8.46
C LYS A 46 6.60 -6.64 8.72
N ASP A 47 7.39 -7.71 8.69
CA ASP A 47 6.88 -9.04 9.03
C ASP A 47 6.23 -9.04 10.42
N GLY A 48 5.07 -9.67 10.52
CA GLY A 48 4.23 -9.67 11.72
C GLY A 48 3.22 -8.52 11.81
N LEU A 49 3.30 -7.50 10.95
CA LEU A 49 2.25 -6.48 10.85
C LEU A 49 0.98 -7.10 10.23
N SER A 50 -0.14 -7.00 10.95
CA SER A 50 -1.44 -7.45 10.44
C SER A 50 -1.93 -6.49 9.35
N VAL A 51 -2.26 -7.05 8.18
CA VAL A 51 -2.83 -6.33 7.04
C VAL A 51 -4.07 -7.09 6.60
N THR A 52 -5.19 -6.40 6.38
CA THR A 52 -6.44 -7.04 5.97
C THR A 52 -7.15 -6.27 4.88
N VAL A 53 -7.90 -6.98 4.02
CA VAL A 53 -8.83 -6.34 3.08
C VAL A 53 -9.86 -5.51 3.86
N GLY A 54 -10.16 -4.31 3.35
CA GLY A 54 -11.04 -3.33 4.00
C GLY A 54 -10.33 -2.40 4.99
N GLN A 55 -9.06 -2.64 5.32
CA GLN A 55 -8.29 -1.78 6.21
C GLN A 55 -8.16 -0.36 5.63
N PRO A 56 -8.43 0.70 6.42
CA PRO A 56 -8.19 2.08 6.02
C PRO A 56 -6.70 2.33 5.76
N VAL A 57 -6.41 3.16 4.76
CA VAL A 57 -5.05 3.55 4.37
C VAL A 57 -4.89 5.05 4.55
N LYS A 58 -3.77 5.46 5.14
CA LYS A 58 -3.37 6.87 5.23
C LYS A 58 -2.54 7.23 4.01
N GLU A 59 -2.72 8.45 3.53
CA GLU A 59 -1.87 9.04 2.49
C GLU A 59 -1.09 10.23 3.05
N GLN A 60 0.15 10.39 2.59
CA GLN A 60 0.99 11.54 2.87
C GLN A 60 1.59 12.04 1.57
N VAL A 61 1.46 13.33 1.29
CA VAL A 61 2.10 13.98 0.14
C VAL A 61 3.43 14.58 0.60
N THR A 62 4.51 14.23 -0.09
CA THR A 62 5.85 14.77 0.17
C THR A 62 6.55 15.00 -1.17
N ASP A 63 7.00 16.23 -1.42
CA ASP A 63 7.68 16.63 -2.67
C ASP A 63 6.92 16.22 -3.95
N GLY A 64 5.60 16.31 -3.92
CA GLY A 64 4.73 15.95 -5.05
C GLY A 64 4.51 14.44 -5.26
N GLN A 65 5.06 13.59 -4.38
CA GLN A 65 4.78 12.16 -4.35
C GLN A 65 3.79 11.82 -3.23
N THR A 66 2.82 10.97 -3.54
CA THR A 66 1.91 10.42 -2.54
C THR A 66 2.42 9.07 -2.05
N ILE A 67 2.56 8.95 -0.73
CA ILE A 67 2.98 7.73 -0.04
C ILE A 67 1.81 7.19 0.77
N TYR A 68 1.61 5.87 0.73
CA TYR A 68 0.49 5.18 1.37
C TYR A 68 0.97 4.32 2.54
N TYR A 69 0.24 4.35 3.65
CA TYR A 69 0.58 3.62 4.87
C TYR A 69 -0.66 2.92 5.46
N VAL A 70 -0.45 1.74 6.02
CA VAL A 70 -1.45 0.97 6.78
C VAL A 70 -1.40 1.27 8.27
#